data_AF-I3S7A4-F1
#
_entry.id   AF-I3S7A4-F1
#
_cell.length_a   1.000
_cell.length_b   1.000
_cell.length_c   1.000
_cell.angle_alpha   90.00
_cell.angle_beta   90.00
_cell.angle_gamma   90.00
#
_symmetry.space_group_name_H-M   'P 1'
#
loop_
_entity.id
_entity.type
_entity.pdbx_description
1 polymer ?
#
loop_
_entity_poly.entity_id
_entity_poly.type
_entity_poly.pdbx_seq_one_letter_code
_entity_poly.pdbx_strand_id
1 'polypeptide(L)'
;MAIFYPSKNAGAFFLLSLCVLVSSVCVWGRPATFLQDFHATWSESHIKQIDQGRAIQLTLDPNSGCGFASKVKYMFGRVSMKIKLVPGDSAGTVTAFYMNSDTDSVRDELDFEFLGNRTGQPYTVQTNIYAHGKGDREQRVNLWFDPSADFHTYTIMWNHHHIVFYVDDFPIRVYKNNEARGIPYPKMQAMGVYSTLWEADNWATRVV
;
A
#
# COMPACT_ATOMS: atom_id res chain seq x y z
N MET A 1 -6.37 80.52 -26.06
CA MET A 1 -5.86 79.37 -25.30
C MET A 1 -6.22 78.13 -26.10
N ALA A 2 -5.20 77.39 -26.55
CA ALA A 2 -5.34 76.09 -27.23
C ALA A 2 -6.01 75.07 -26.26
N ILE A 3 -6.57 73.92 -26.65
CA ILE A 3 -5.92 72.76 -27.27
C ILE A 3 -7.03 71.78 -27.74
N PHE A 4 -6.72 71.04 -28.81
CA PHE A 4 -7.46 69.98 -29.50
C PHE A 4 -7.95 68.81 -28.62
N TYR A 5 -9.09 68.20 -28.98
CA TYR A 5 -9.43 66.81 -28.64
C TYR A 5 -8.97 65.85 -29.77
N PRO A 6 -8.29 64.72 -29.47
CA PRO A 6 -7.83 63.79 -30.49
C PRO A 6 -8.83 62.65 -30.77
N SER A 7 -8.95 62.37 -32.07
CA SER A 7 -8.81 61.10 -32.79
C SER A 7 -9.19 59.75 -32.15
N LYS A 8 -9.97 59.02 -32.94
CA LYS A 8 -10.24 57.56 -33.00
C LYS A 8 -9.04 56.68 -32.65
N ASN A 9 -9.32 55.53 -32.02
CA ASN A 9 -8.78 54.25 -32.48
C ASN A 9 -9.61 53.04 -32.05
N ALA A 10 -9.77 52.14 -33.02
CA ALA A 10 -10.34 50.81 -32.90
C ALA A 10 -9.46 49.92 -32.02
N GLY A 11 -10.08 49.10 -31.18
CA GLY A 11 -9.43 48.03 -30.45
C GLY A 11 -10.21 46.73 -30.68
N ALA A 12 -9.68 45.89 -31.56
CA ALA A 12 -10.16 44.53 -31.76
C ALA A 12 -10.02 43.72 -30.46
N PHE A 13 -11.11 43.14 -29.97
CA PHE A 13 -11.08 42.16 -28.89
C PHE A 13 -10.56 40.83 -29.47
N PHE A 14 -9.27 40.56 -29.32
CA PHE A 14 -8.72 39.22 -29.54
C PHE A 14 -9.05 38.35 -28.32
N LEU A 15 -9.88 37.34 -28.53
CA LEU A 15 -10.14 36.24 -27.61
C LEU A 15 -8.85 35.42 -27.40
N LEU A 16 -8.23 35.51 -26.22
CA LEU A 16 -7.28 34.50 -25.77
C LEU A 16 -8.05 33.40 -25.03
N SER A 17 -8.47 32.37 -25.76
CA SER A 17 -8.88 31.11 -25.16
C SER A 17 -7.63 30.38 -24.68
N LEU A 18 -7.37 30.42 -23.37
CA LEU A 18 -6.33 29.61 -22.74
C LEU A 18 -6.85 28.16 -22.61
N CYS A 19 -6.68 27.37 -23.66
CA CYS A 19 -6.82 25.92 -23.57
C CYS A 19 -5.67 25.38 -22.73
N VAL A 20 -5.87 25.27 -21.42
CA VAL A 20 -4.98 24.48 -20.55
C VAL A 20 -5.22 23.02 -20.91
N LEU A 21 -4.39 22.50 -21.83
CA LEU A 21 -4.23 21.06 -22.01
C LEU A 21 -3.69 20.51 -20.70
N VAL A 22 -4.58 19.98 -19.85
CA VAL A 22 -4.19 19.11 -18.75
C VAL A 22 -3.65 17.84 -19.40
N SER A 23 -2.38 17.85 -19.79
CA SER A 23 -1.67 16.62 -20.10
C SER A 23 -1.67 15.80 -18.82
N SER A 24 -2.51 14.77 -18.76
CA SER A 24 -2.40 13.71 -17.77
C SER A 24 -0.99 13.16 -17.92
N VAL A 25 -0.07 13.61 -17.07
CA VAL A 25 1.27 13.03 -17.02
C VAL A 25 1.03 11.62 -16.52
N CYS A 26 0.98 10.66 -17.45
CA CYS A 26 1.14 9.27 -17.09
C CYS A 26 2.49 9.18 -16.40
N VAL A 27 2.49 9.07 -15.07
CA VAL A 27 3.70 8.78 -14.32
C VAL A 27 4.02 7.34 -14.65
N TRP A 28 4.87 7.14 -15.65
CA TRP A 28 5.44 5.82 -15.94
C TRP A 28 6.28 5.42 -14.74
N GLY A 29 5.87 4.36 -14.04
CA GLY A 29 6.64 3.78 -12.96
C GLY A 29 8.02 3.38 -13.49
N ARG A 30 9.09 3.76 -12.77
CA ARG A 30 10.44 3.30 -13.10
C ARG A 30 10.47 1.78 -12.96
N PRO A 31 11.13 1.03 -13.86
CA PRO A 31 11.42 -0.38 -13.60
C PRO A 31 12.33 -0.43 -12.37
N ALA A 32 11.76 -0.72 -11.21
CA ALA A 32 12.48 -0.80 -9.95
C ALA A 32 12.85 -2.26 -9.68
N THR A 33 14.10 -2.49 -9.30
CA THR A 33 14.51 -3.77 -8.72
C THR A 33 14.30 -3.73 -7.21
N PHE A 34 14.15 -4.90 -6.59
CA PHE A 34 14.05 -5.05 -5.15
C PHE A 34 15.16 -4.29 -4.41
N LEU A 35 16.42 -4.49 -4.82
CA LEU A 35 17.57 -3.86 -4.19
C LEU A 35 17.65 -2.36 -4.39
N GLN A 36 16.86 -1.77 -5.29
CA GLN A 36 16.83 -0.32 -5.45
C GLN A 36 16.08 0.33 -4.28
N ASP A 37 14.88 -0.17 -3.98
CA ASP A 37 13.93 0.47 -3.08
C ASP A 37 13.84 -0.22 -1.71
N PHE A 38 14.28 -1.47 -1.59
CA PHE A 38 14.12 -2.30 -0.40
C PHE A 38 15.45 -2.90 0.08
N HIS A 39 15.43 -3.38 1.32
CA HIS A 39 16.48 -4.18 1.94
C HIS A 39 15.84 -5.24 2.84
N ALA A 40 16.54 -6.36 3.06
CA ALA A 40 16.10 -7.38 4.00
C ALA A 40 16.12 -6.83 5.43
N THR A 41 15.07 -7.09 6.21
CA THR A 41 15.02 -6.75 7.64
C THR A 41 15.50 -7.90 8.52
N TRP A 42 15.27 -9.14 8.11
CA TRP A 42 15.89 -10.33 8.70
C TRP A 42 15.87 -11.50 7.71
N SER A 43 16.70 -12.51 7.98
CA SER A 43 16.79 -13.76 7.21
C SER A 43 16.93 -13.54 5.70
N GLU A 44 17.95 -12.79 5.29
CA GLU A 44 18.23 -12.48 3.87
C GLU A 44 18.37 -13.75 3.01
N SER A 45 18.91 -14.83 3.57
CA SER A 45 19.00 -16.15 2.89
C SER A 45 17.64 -16.73 2.49
N HIS A 46 16.55 -16.29 3.11
CA HIS A 46 15.17 -16.70 2.80
C HIS A 46 14.50 -15.74 1.79
N ILE A 47 15.20 -14.72 1.30
CA ILE A 47 14.72 -13.78 0.28
C ILE A 47 15.47 -14.03 -1.01
N LYS A 48 14.83 -14.74 -1.95
CA LYS A 48 15.41 -15.05 -3.24
C LYS A 48 14.97 -14.04 -4.29
N GLN A 49 15.92 -13.29 -4.86
CA GLN A 49 15.65 -12.48 -6.05
C GLN A 49 15.43 -13.37 -7.28
N ILE A 50 14.38 -13.06 -8.03
CA ILE A 50 14.01 -13.70 -9.29
C ILE A 50 13.83 -12.63 -10.37
N ASP A 51 13.80 -13.04 -11.63
CA ASP A 51 13.57 -12.12 -12.76
C ASP A 51 14.50 -10.89 -12.76
N GLN A 52 15.81 -11.15 -12.61
CA GLN A 52 16.85 -10.10 -12.54
C GLN A 52 16.60 -9.06 -11.42
N GLY A 53 15.98 -9.49 -10.32
CA GLY A 53 15.68 -8.63 -9.17
C GLY A 53 14.40 -7.82 -9.30
N ARG A 54 13.58 -8.04 -10.34
CA ARG A 54 12.26 -7.40 -10.49
C ARG A 54 11.17 -8.06 -9.66
N ALA A 55 11.42 -9.26 -9.16
CA ALA A 55 10.57 -9.93 -8.19
C ALA A 55 11.43 -10.67 -7.15
N ILE A 56 10.80 -11.01 -6.03
CA ILE A 56 11.41 -11.79 -4.97
C ILE A 56 10.48 -12.92 -4.53
N GLN A 57 11.06 -13.95 -3.95
CA GLN A 57 10.36 -15.03 -3.27
C GLN A 57 10.78 -15.04 -1.81
N LEU A 58 9.79 -15.03 -0.91
CA LEU A 58 9.98 -15.22 0.52
C LEU A 58 9.81 -16.70 0.87
N THR A 59 10.69 -17.22 1.71
CA THR A 59 10.64 -18.62 2.18
C THR A 59 10.43 -18.65 3.70
N LEU A 60 9.55 -19.54 4.14
CA LEU A 60 9.34 -19.91 5.53
C LEU A 60 9.65 -21.38 5.69
N ASP A 61 10.47 -21.71 6.68
CA ASP A 61 10.80 -23.07 7.09
C ASP A 61 10.91 -23.14 8.64
N PRO A 62 11.13 -24.32 9.24
CA PRO A 62 11.21 -24.45 10.70
C PRO A 62 12.30 -23.61 11.39
N ASN A 63 13.29 -23.08 10.65
CA ASN A 63 14.34 -22.25 11.21
C ASN A 63 13.95 -20.77 11.24
N SER A 64 13.28 -20.28 10.20
CA SER A 64 12.94 -18.86 10.10
C SER A 64 11.90 -18.52 9.05
N GLY A 65 11.14 -17.46 9.32
CA GLY A 65 10.49 -16.64 8.30
C GLY A 65 11.46 -15.60 7.72
N CYS A 66 10.93 -14.60 7.01
CA CYS A 66 11.74 -13.50 6.50
C CYS A 66 10.91 -12.25 6.25
N GLY A 67 11.61 -11.13 6.05
CA GLY A 67 10.96 -9.87 5.73
C GLY A 67 11.91 -8.84 5.17
N PHE A 68 11.32 -7.82 4.56
CA PHE A 68 12.02 -6.69 4.00
C PHE A 68 11.29 -5.38 4.26
N ALA A 69 12.02 -4.27 4.15
CA ALA A 69 11.51 -2.93 4.32
C ALA A 69 12.03 -1.99 3.24
N SER A 70 11.25 -0.94 2.95
CA SER A 70 11.69 0.14 2.08
C SER A 70 12.85 0.90 2.73
N LYS A 71 13.78 1.37 1.91
CA LYS A 71 14.93 2.17 2.38
C LYS A 71 14.54 3.57 2.87
N VAL A 72 13.38 4.04 2.45
CA VAL A 72 12.84 5.36 2.82
C VAL A 72 11.45 5.22 3.38
N LYS A 73 11.06 6.18 4.24
CA LYS A 73 9.71 6.33 4.76
C LYS A 73 8.96 7.37 3.91
N TYR A 74 7.64 7.21 3.80
CA TYR A 74 6.77 8.06 3.01
C TYR A 74 5.75 8.74 3.90
N MET A 75 5.41 9.99 3.59
CA MET A 75 4.28 10.69 4.17
C MET A 75 3.19 10.77 3.10
N PHE A 76 2.12 9.99 3.28
CA PHE A 76 1.08 9.77 2.26
C PHE A 76 1.62 9.13 0.97
N GLY A 77 0.69 8.70 0.11
CA GLY A 77 0.99 8.13 -1.20
C GLY A 77 0.10 6.95 -1.55
N ARG A 78 0.47 6.28 -2.64
CA ARG A 78 -0.14 5.03 -3.09
C ARG A 78 0.97 4.00 -3.24
N VAL A 79 0.95 2.98 -2.39
CA VAL A 79 1.94 1.89 -2.41
C VAL A 79 1.24 0.63 -2.88
N SER A 80 1.74 0.05 -3.96
CA SER A 80 1.16 -1.14 -4.60
C SER A 80 2.21 -2.24 -4.67
N MET A 81 1.79 -3.48 -4.40
CA MET A 81 2.65 -4.65 -4.54
C MET A 81 1.89 -5.76 -5.25
N LYS A 82 2.54 -6.43 -6.21
CA LYS A 82 2.02 -7.65 -6.81
C LYS A 82 2.42 -8.83 -5.94
N ILE A 83 1.45 -9.56 -5.43
CA ILE A 83 1.67 -10.68 -4.52
C ILE A 83 0.95 -11.91 -5.07
N LYS A 84 1.64 -13.05 -5.05
CA LYS A 84 1.07 -14.38 -5.24
C LYS A 84 1.35 -15.18 -3.97
N LEU A 85 0.31 -15.72 -3.36
CA LEU A 85 0.38 -16.37 -2.05
C LEU A 85 0.86 -17.83 -2.13
N VAL A 86 1.13 -18.42 -0.97
CA VAL A 86 1.59 -19.79 -0.82
C VAL A 86 0.50 -20.76 -1.33
N PRO A 87 0.80 -21.63 -2.31
CA PRO A 87 -0.16 -22.61 -2.80
C PRO A 87 -0.26 -23.81 -1.86
N GLY A 88 -1.36 -24.57 -1.97
CA GLY A 88 -1.53 -25.82 -1.22
C GLY A 88 -1.90 -25.57 0.24
N ASP A 89 -1.21 -26.25 1.17
CA ASP A 89 -1.43 -26.07 2.60
C ASP A 89 -0.58 -24.92 3.12
N SER A 90 -1.25 -23.85 3.54
CA SER A 90 -0.64 -22.65 4.11
C SER A 90 -1.19 -22.35 5.50
N ALA A 91 -1.87 -23.31 6.13
CA ALA A 91 -2.41 -23.14 7.47
C ALA A 91 -1.30 -22.71 8.45
N GLY A 92 -1.62 -21.78 9.34
CA GLY A 92 -0.66 -21.22 10.29
C GLY A 92 0.25 -20.14 9.72
N THR A 93 0.31 -19.92 8.41
CA THR A 93 1.17 -18.88 7.83
C THR A 93 0.47 -17.53 7.71
N VAL A 94 1.25 -16.46 7.89
CA VAL A 94 0.83 -15.08 7.57
C VAL A 94 1.85 -14.48 6.60
N THR A 95 1.37 -14.12 5.41
CA THR A 95 2.07 -13.15 4.56
C THR A 95 1.53 -11.77 4.91
N ALA A 96 2.39 -10.81 5.23
CA ALA A 96 1.97 -9.44 5.51
C ALA A 96 2.53 -8.47 4.46
N PHE A 97 1.75 -7.44 4.15
CA PHE A 97 2.14 -6.27 3.38
C PHE A 97 1.59 -5.05 4.09
N TYR A 98 2.46 -4.21 4.64
CA TYR A 98 2.00 -3.16 5.53
C TYR A 98 2.87 -1.91 5.43
N MET A 99 2.32 -0.79 5.92
CA MET A 99 3.08 0.43 6.17
C MET A 99 3.19 0.63 7.68
N ASN A 100 4.38 0.96 8.20
CA ASN A 100 4.59 1.15 9.64
C ASN A 100 5.50 2.35 9.91
N SER A 101 5.21 3.13 10.96
CA SER A 101 6.03 4.29 11.36
C SER A 101 7.39 3.89 11.96
N ASP A 102 7.54 2.63 12.35
CA ASP A 102 8.75 2.03 12.91
C ASP A 102 9.21 2.80 14.15
N THR A 103 8.30 2.78 15.14
CA THR A 103 8.44 3.39 16.46
C THR A 103 7.90 2.45 17.52
N ASP A 104 8.62 2.28 18.63
CA ASP A 104 8.27 1.29 19.67
C ASP A 104 7.11 1.71 20.59
N SER A 105 6.70 2.98 20.57
CA SER A 105 5.75 3.54 21.54
C SER A 105 4.38 3.83 20.95
N VAL A 106 4.30 4.76 20.00
CA VAL A 106 3.04 5.30 19.46
C VAL A 106 3.03 5.15 17.95
N ARG A 107 2.89 3.91 17.48
CA ARG A 107 3.01 3.61 16.05
C ARG A 107 1.75 3.93 15.26
N ASP A 108 1.95 4.35 14.03
CA ASP A 108 0.95 4.34 12.96
C ASP A 108 1.26 3.15 12.04
N GLU A 109 0.21 2.41 11.64
CA GLU A 109 0.38 1.18 10.86
C GLU A 109 -0.85 0.90 10.00
N LEU A 110 -0.65 0.40 8.78
CA LEU A 110 -1.69 0.06 7.81
C LEU A 110 -1.41 -1.33 7.24
N ASP A 111 -2.29 -2.29 7.52
CA ASP A 111 -1.99 -3.70 7.31
C ASP A 111 -2.83 -4.35 6.21
N PHE A 112 -2.18 -5.13 5.35
CA PHE A 112 -2.73 -6.33 4.74
C PHE A 112 -2.07 -7.54 5.37
N GLU A 113 -2.86 -8.47 5.88
CA GLU A 113 -2.41 -9.76 6.38
C GLU A 113 -3.18 -10.87 5.67
N PHE A 114 -2.46 -11.72 4.96
CA PHE A 114 -3.00 -12.87 4.25
C PHE A 114 -2.87 -14.10 5.13
N LEU A 115 -3.99 -14.51 5.70
CA LEU A 115 -4.07 -15.64 6.62
C LEU A 115 -4.23 -16.91 5.80
N GLY A 116 -3.21 -17.76 5.84
CA GLY A 116 -3.20 -19.03 5.15
C GLY A 116 -4.20 -20.03 5.72
N ASN A 117 -4.43 -21.10 4.97
CA ASN A 117 -5.45 -22.08 5.29
C ASN A 117 -5.07 -23.47 4.77
N ARG A 118 -5.80 -24.50 5.22
CA ARG A 118 -5.61 -25.87 4.75
C ARG A 118 -5.89 -25.97 3.25
N THR A 119 -5.27 -26.95 2.60
CA THR A 119 -5.49 -27.21 1.17
C THR A 119 -6.98 -27.25 0.83
N GLY A 120 -7.38 -26.47 -0.18
CA GLY A 120 -8.76 -26.39 -0.67
C GLY A 120 -9.69 -25.47 0.13
N GLN A 121 -9.20 -24.84 1.20
CA GLN A 121 -9.93 -23.81 1.95
C GLN A 121 -9.47 -22.40 1.53
N PRO A 122 -10.36 -21.40 1.56
CA PRO A 122 -10.01 -20.05 1.09
C PRO A 122 -9.04 -19.36 2.05
N TYR A 123 -8.15 -18.55 1.47
CA TYR A 123 -7.42 -17.52 2.21
C TYR A 123 -8.39 -16.48 2.78
N THR A 124 -8.03 -15.91 3.93
CA THR A 124 -8.68 -14.72 4.48
C THR A 124 -7.72 -13.55 4.41
N VAL A 125 -8.17 -12.41 3.88
CA VAL A 125 -7.44 -11.14 3.94
C VAL A 125 -7.93 -10.37 5.15
N GLN A 126 -7.04 -10.08 6.09
CA GLN A 126 -7.27 -9.15 7.17
C GLN A 126 -6.66 -7.80 6.81
N THR A 127 -7.39 -6.72 7.10
CA THR A 127 -6.85 -5.36 7.11
C THR A 127 -6.93 -4.79 8.52
N ASN A 128 -5.94 -4.01 8.91
CA ASN A 128 -5.95 -3.29 10.18
C ASN A 128 -5.37 -1.88 10.03
N ILE A 129 -5.67 -1.03 11.01
CA ILE A 129 -5.22 0.36 11.04
C ILE A 129 -4.86 0.69 12.49
N TYR A 130 -3.57 0.92 12.73
CA TYR A 130 -3.10 1.58 13.94
C TYR A 130 -2.98 3.07 13.69
N ALA A 131 -3.54 3.85 14.60
CA ALA A 131 -3.41 5.30 14.61
C ALA A 131 -3.12 5.75 16.03
N HIS A 132 -1.99 6.43 16.22
CA HIS A 132 -1.48 6.85 17.52
C HIS A 132 -1.36 5.69 18.52
N GLY A 133 -0.77 4.58 18.09
CA GLY A 133 -0.50 3.40 18.93
C GLY A 133 -1.73 2.52 19.22
N LYS A 134 -2.92 2.93 18.78
CA LYS A 134 -4.15 2.15 18.98
C LYS A 134 -4.54 1.44 17.68
N GLY A 135 -4.65 0.12 17.72
CA GLY A 135 -5.20 -0.74 16.66
C GLY A 135 -6.65 -1.12 16.93
N ASP A 136 -6.94 -2.42 16.94
CA ASP A 136 -8.26 -3.05 17.17
C ASP A 136 -9.31 -2.63 16.12
N ARG A 137 -8.89 -2.56 14.85
CA ARG A 137 -9.73 -2.16 13.72
C ARG A 137 -9.71 -3.21 12.62
N GLU A 138 -9.63 -4.48 12.98
CA GLU A 138 -9.54 -5.58 12.03
C GLU A 138 -10.81 -5.68 11.18
N GLN A 139 -10.63 -5.90 9.88
CA GLN A 139 -11.70 -6.34 8.99
C GLN A 139 -11.19 -7.52 8.18
N ARG A 140 -12.01 -8.57 8.04
CA ARG A 140 -11.65 -9.79 7.32
C ARG A 140 -12.58 -9.99 6.13
N VAL A 141 -12.00 -10.32 4.98
CA VAL A 141 -12.73 -10.64 3.75
C VAL A 141 -12.11 -11.85 3.07
N ASN A 142 -12.94 -12.64 2.39
CA ASN A 142 -12.47 -13.61 1.41
C ASN A 142 -12.35 -12.93 0.05
N LEU A 143 -11.41 -13.38 -0.77
CA LEU A 143 -11.23 -12.89 -2.13
C LEU A 143 -12.15 -13.63 -3.10
N TRP A 144 -12.51 -12.97 -4.21
CA TRP A 144 -13.33 -13.54 -5.27
C TRP A 144 -12.52 -14.35 -6.30
N PHE A 145 -11.29 -14.71 -5.95
CA PHE A 145 -10.35 -15.49 -6.75
C PHE A 145 -9.42 -16.29 -5.81
N ASP A 146 -8.64 -17.22 -6.37
CA ASP A 146 -7.57 -17.92 -5.65
C ASP A 146 -6.28 -17.07 -5.68
N PRO A 147 -5.86 -16.46 -4.56
CA PRO A 147 -4.69 -15.58 -4.53
C PRO A 147 -3.34 -16.32 -4.62
N SER A 148 -3.34 -17.65 -4.63
CA SER A 148 -2.14 -18.47 -4.83
C SER A 148 -1.93 -18.85 -6.31
N ALA A 149 -2.96 -18.73 -7.14
CA ALA A 149 -2.92 -19.14 -8.54
C ALA A 149 -2.14 -18.15 -9.42
N ASP A 150 -2.28 -16.85 -9.20
CA ASP A 150 -1.59 -15.79 -9.96
C ASP A 150 -1.27 -14.58 -9.09
N PHE A 151 -0.46 -13.65 -9.61
CA PHE A 151 -0.17 -12.37 -8.98
C PHE A 151 -1.36 -11.42 -9.07
N HIS A 152 -1.78 -10.91 -7.91
CA HIS A 152 -2.75 -9.83 -7.80
C HIS A 152 -2.13 -8.58 -7.19
N THR A 153 -2.68 -7.41 -7.49
CA THR A 153 -2.16 -6.13 -7.00
C THR A 153 -2.85 -5.74 -5.71
N TYR A 154 -2.10 -5.61 -4.62
CA TYR A 154 -2.62 -5.13 -3.34
C TYR A 154 -2.10 -3.72 -3.12
N THR A 155 -3.00 -2.79 -2.79
CA THR A 155 -2.63 -1.36 -2.70
C THR A 155 -3.17 -0.71 -1.44
N ILE A 156 -2.29 0.02 -0.77
CA ILE A 156 -2.64 0.97 0.28
C ILE A 156 -2.53 2.37 -0.33
N MET A 157 -3.65 3.06 -0.45
CA MET A 157 -3.67 4.49 -0.75
C MET A 157 -3.94 5.26 0.53
N TRP A 158 -3.08 6.21 0.86
CA TRP A 158 -3.14 6.98 2.09
C TRP A 158 -2.91 8.45 1.77
N ASN A 159 -3.86 9.31 2.12
CA ASN A 159 -3.75 10.76 1.95
C ASN A 159 -4.32 11.50 3.17
N HIS A 160 -4.49 12.82 3.10
CA HIS A 160 -5.02 13.61 4.22
C HIS A 160 -6.50 13.34 4.54
N HIS A 161 -7.25 12.77 3.59
CA HIS A 161 -8.70 12.60 3.67
C HIS A 161 -9.12 11.16 4.00
N HIS A 162 -8.42 10.16 3.48
CA HIS A 162 -8.77 8.76 3.69
C HIS A 162 -7.60 7.81 3.39
N ILE A 163 -7.71 6.62 3.99
CA ILE A 163 -6.99 5.42 3.60
C ILE A 163 -7.94 4.53 2.82
N VAL A 164 -7.46 3.93 1.74
CA VAL A 164 -8.20 2.94 0.97
C VAL A 164 -7.32 1.73 0.69
N PHE A 165 -7.83 0.56 1.04
CA PHE A 165 -7.23 -0.74 0.73
C PHE A 165 -7.87 -1.27 -0.54
N TYR A 166 -7.07 -1.56 -1.56
CA TYR A 166 -7.53 -2.15 -2.82
C TYR A 166 -6.96 -3.55 -3.00
N VAL A 167 -7.79 -4.39 -3.62
CA VAL A 167 -7.39 -5.64 -4.26
C VAL A 167 -7.68 -5.47 -5.75
N ASP A 168 -6.63 -5.55 -6.55
CA ASP A 168 -6.57 -5.05 -7.92
C ASP A 168 -7.13 -3.61 -7.98
N ASP A 169 -8.16 -3.38 -8.77
CA ASP A 169 -8.81 -2.06 -8.89
C ASP A 169 -10.03 -1.89 -7.95
N PHE A 170 -10.34 -2.89 -7.12
CA PHE A 170 -11.52 -2.90 -6.27
C PHE A 170 -11.19 -2.46 -4.83
N PRO A 171 -11.81 -1.39 -4.31
CA PRO A 171 -11.64 -0.99 -2.91
C PRO A 171 -12.37 -1.97 -1.99
N ILE A 172 -11.63 -2.61 -1.09
CA ILE A 172 -12.22 -3.54 -0.10
C ILE A 172 -12.48 -2.86 1.25
N ARG A 173 -11.83 -1.72 1.53
CA ARG A 173 -12.00 -0.95 2.77
C ARG A 173 -11.64 0.51 2.57
N VAL A 174 -12.44 1.41 3.15
CA VAL A 174 -12.17 2.85 3.24
C VAL A 174 -12.18 3.28 4.70
N TYR A 175 -11.13 3.99 5.14
CA TYR A 175 -11.05 4.63 6.45
C TYR A 175 -10.89 6.13 6.28
N LYS A 176 -11.95 6.88 6.57
CA LYS A 176 -11.96 8.35 6.41
C LYS A 176 -11.28 9.01 7.60
N ASN A 177 -10.56 10.10 7.32
CA ASN A 177 -10.09 11.01 8.36
C ASN A 177 -11.30 11.65 9.06
N ASN A 178 -11.54 11.23 10.30
CA ASN A 178 -12.60 11.71 11.17
C ASN A 178 -12.02 12.30 12.47
N GLU A 179 -10.83 12.90 12.42
CA GLU A 179 -10.21 13.51 13.60
C GLU A 179 -11.07 14.61 14.23
N ALA A 180 -11.84 15.34 13.43
CA ALA A 180 -12.84 16.31 13.91
C ALA A 180 -13.94 15.67 14.81
N ARG A 181 -14.08 14.34 14.77
CA ARG A 181 -14.99 13.53 15.59
C ARG A 181 -14.24 12.73 16.66
N GLY A 182 -12.96 13.04 16.91
CA GLY A 182 -12.12 12.36 17.89
C GLY A 182 -11.64 10.97 17.46
N ILE A 183 -11.79 10.60 16.19
CA ILE A 183 -11.30 9.31 15.67
C ILE A 183 -9.87 9.52 15.15
N PRO A 184 -8.85 8.86 15.73
CA PRO A 184 -7.46 9.04 15.32
C PRO A 184 -7.21 8.65 13.86
N TYR A 185 -6.28 9.36 13.22
CA TYR A 185 -5.90 9.14 11.83
C TYR A 185 -4.38 9.30 11.67
N PRO A 186 -3.69 8.38 10.96
CA PRO A 186 -2.25 8.48 10.79
C PRO A 186 -1.94 9.63 9.82
N LYS A 187 -1.45 10.76 10.32
CA LYS A 187 -1.08 11.93 9.50
C LYS A 187 0.23 12.59 9.89
N MET A 188 0.82 12.19 11.01
CA MET A 188 1.98 12.87 11.61
C MET A 188 3.27 12.07 11.48
N GLN A 189 3.19 10.77 11.16
CA GLN A 189 4.35 9.88 11.13
C GLN A 189 4.54 9.32 9.73
N ALA A 190 5.73 9.51 9.17
CA ALA A 190 6.10 8.88 7.91
C ALA A 190 6.25 7.38 8.14
N MET A 191 5.77 6.57 7.19
CA MET A 191 5.77 5.11 7.30
C MET A 191 6.67 4.48 6.23
N GLY A 192 7.45 3.47 6.63
CA GLY A 192 8.13 2.56 5.71
C GLY A 192 7.14 1.55 5.15
N VAL A 193 7.49 0.93 4.04
CA VAL A 193 6.75 -0.18 3.43
C VAL A 193 7.44 -1.48 3.80
N TYR A 194 6.68 -2.44 4.30
CA TYR A 194 7.20 -3.71 4.79
C TYR A 194 6.43 -4.87 4.16
N SER A 195 7.12 -6.00 4.02
CA SER A 195 6.45 -7.27 3.75
C SER A 195 7.21 -8.43 4.37
N THR A 196 6.45 -9.37 4.91
CA THR A 196 6.99 -10.43 5.76
C THR A 196 6.23 -11.73 5.51
N LEU A 197 6.89 -12.85 5.79
CA LEU A 197 6.29 -14.18 5.83
C LEU A 197 6.72 -14.85 7.12
N TRP A 198 5.75 -15.25 7.95
CA TRP A 198 6.00 -15.80 9.29
C TRP A 198 4.88 -16.75 9.74
N GLU A 199 5.15 -17.50 10.80
CA GLU A 199 4.24 -18.48 11.39
C GLU A 199 3.42 -17.86 12.54
N ALA A 200 2.12 -18.08 12.51
CA ALA A 200 1.12 -17.50 13.40
C ALA A 200 0.07 -18.56 13.81
N ASP A 201 0.53 -19.77 14.13
CA ASP A 201 -0.29 -20.94 14.47
C ASP A 201 -1.38 -20.66 15.51
N ASN A 202 -1.13 -19.73 16.43
CA ASN A 202 -2.05 -19.40 17.52
C ASN A 202 -3.32 -18.64 17.09
N TRP A 203 -3.37 -18.06 15.88
CA TRP A 203 -4.53 -17.24 15.48
C TRP A 203 -4.81 -17.10 13.98
N ALA A 204 -3.85 -17.42 13.09
CA ALA A 204 -4.02 -17.21 11.65
C ALA A 204 -5.08 -18.15 11.03
N THR A 205 -5.10 -19.42 11.45
CA THR A 205 -6.04 -20.42 10.94
C THR A 205 -6.78 -21.08 12.09
N ARG A 206 -8.10 -21.19 11.99
CA ARG A 206 -8.88 -21.95 12.98
C ARG A 206 -8.51 -23.43 12.86
N VAL A 207 -7.90 -23.98 13.92
CA VAL A 207 -7.87 -25.43 14.13
C VAL A 207 -9.29 -25.82 14.50
N VAL A 208 -9.98 -26.49 13.58
CA VAL A 208 -11.30 -27.09 13.83
C VAL A 208 -11.19 -28.13 14.93
#